data_AF-A0A1H3IDH6-F1
#
_entry.id   AF-A0A1H3IDH6-F1
#
_cell.length_a   1.000
_cell.length_b   1.000
_cell.length_c   1.000
_cell.angle_alpha   90.00
_cell.angle_beta   90.00
_cell.angle_gamma   90.00
#
_symmetry.space_group_name_H-M   'P 1'
#
loop_
_entity.id
_entity.type
_entity.pdbx_description
1 polymer ?
#
loop_
_entity_poly.entity_id
_entity_poly.type
_entity_poly.pdbx_seq_one_letter_code
_entity_poly.pdbx_strand_id
1 'polypeptide(L)'
;MSREAVTRHGMVTALYACPLTHAELLGAEIADLARFVGHLHLTVPDAAMERLERGMATLIERGGPTFDRQRYALAEARAEAISVLMQLPEPARQRLVHPVEVEPDVLWPN
;
A
#
# COMPACT_ATOMS: atom_id res chain seq x y z
N MET A 1 8.17 4.52 -23.52
CA MET A 1 7.98 5.48 -22.43
C MET A 1 8.16 4.70 -21.14
N SER A 2 9.10 5.13 -20.28
CA SER A 2 9.29 4.51 -18.96
C SER A 2 8.03 4.76 -18.14
N ARG A 3 7.42 3.72 -17.58
CA ARG A 3 6.32 3.91 -16.63
C ARG A 3 6.89 4.66 -15.42
N GLU A 4 6.23 5.72 -14.99
CA GLU A 4 6.70 6.49 -13.83
C GLU A 4 6.73 5.61 -12.58
N ALA A 5 7.62 5.94 -11.63
CA ALA A 5 7.68 5.24 -10.36
C ALA A 5 6.38 5.45 -9.56
N VAL A 6 5.97 4.44 -8.79
CA VAL A 6 4.80 4.55 -7.90
C VAL A 6 5.04 5.67 -6.88
N THR A 7 4.17 6.68 -6.88
CA THR A 7 4.25 7.82 -5.96
C THR A 7 3.42 7.57 -4.71
N ARG A 8 3.75 8.24 -3.59
CA ARG A 8 2.94 8.15 -2.35
C ARG A 8 1.49 8.57 -2.58
N HIS A 9 1.27 9.63 -3.37
CA HIS A 9 -0.07 10.10 -3.71
C HIS A 9 -0.88 9.04 -4.48
N GLY A 10 -0.24 8.37 -5.43
CA GLY A 10 -0.84 7.25 -6.16
C GLY A 10 -1.17 6.06 -5.26
N MET A 11 -0.29 5.73 -4.30
CA MET A 11 -0.56 4.69 -3.30
C MET A 11 -1.77 5.01 -2.44
N VAL A 12 -1.85 6.23 -1.89
CA VAL A 12 -2.99 6.66 -1.07
C VAL A 12 -4.28 6.63 -1.88
N THR A 13 -4.24 7.12 -3.12
CA THR A 13 -5.39 7.13 -4.02
C THR A 13 -5.89 5.71 -4.29
N ALA A 14 -4.98 4.79 -4.61
CA ALA A 14 -5.31 3.39 -4.85
C ALA A 14 -5.89 2.69 -3.62
N LEU A 15 -5.33 2.92 -2.43
CA LEU A 15 -5.79 2.32 -1.18
C LEU A 15 -7.12 2.91 -0.71
N TYR A 16 -7.32 4.22 -0.89
CA TYR A 16 -8.60 4.85 -0.56
C TYR A 16 -9.73 4.28 -1.42
N ALA A 17 -9.49 4.17 -2.73
CA ALA A 17 -10.47 3.69 -3.71
C ALA A 17 -10.58 2.17 -3.80
N CYS A 18 -9.77 1.41 -3.05
CA CYS A 18 -9.82 -0.04 -3.12
C CYS A 18 -11.18 -0.57 -2.59
N PRO A 19 -11.67 -1.70 -3.12
CA PRO A 19 -12.99 -2.23 -2.76
C PRO A 19 -13.03 -2.84 -1.34
N LEU A 20 -11.93 -2.81 -0.59
CA LEU A 20 -11.90 -3.26 0.79
C LEU A 20 -12.65 -2.29 1.69
N THR A 21 -13.43 -2.83 2.61
CA THR A 21 -14.00 -2.06 3.72
C THR A 21 -12.89 -1.43 4.57
N HIS A 22 -13.29 -0.51 5.45
CA HIS A 22 -12.34 0.10 6.40
C HIS A 22 -11.65 -0.95 7.28
N ALA A 23 -12.41 -1.90 7.82
CA ALA A 23 -11.89 -2.96 8.69
C ALA A 23 -10.96 -3.91 7.94
N GLU A 24 -11.28 -4.28 6.70
CA GLU A 24 -10.42 -5.13 5.87
C GLU A 24 -9.11 -4.43 5.51
N LEU A 25 -9.15 -3.13 5.16
CA LEU A 25 -7.90 -2.38 4.90
C LEU A 25 -7.04 -2.26 6.17
N LEU A 26 -7.68 -2.15 7.33
CA LEU A 26 -6.98 -2.11 8.62
C LEU A 26 -6.36 -3.48 8.95
N GLY A 27 -7.04 -4.58 8.63
CA GLY A 27 -6.53 -5.93 8.87
C GLY A 27 -5.56 -6.44 7.79
N ALA A 28 -5.51 -5.81 6.63
CA ALA A 28 -4.74 -6.29 5.49
C ALA A 28 -3.22 -6.21 5.74
N GLU A 29 -2.53 -7.27 5.32
CA GLU A 29 -1.08 -7.36 5.34
C GLU A 29 -0.45 -6.31 4.43
N ILE A 30 0.58 -5.63 4.92
CA ILE A 30 1.26 -4.55 4.18
C ILE A 30 1.85 -5.07 2.87
N ALA A 31 2.36 -6.30 2.85
CA ALA A 31 2.89 -6.93 1.65
C ALA A 31 1.83 -7.14 0.56
N ASP A 32 0.60 -7.52 0.95
CA ASP A 32 -0.50 -7.71 -0.01
C ASP A 32 -0.98 -6.37 -0.56
N LEU A 33 -1.06 -5.34 0.28
CA LEU A 33 -1.38 -3.99 -0.17
C LEU A 33 -0.32 -3.45 -1.13
N ALA A 34 0.97 -3.70 -0.87
CA ALA A 34 2.05 -3.31 -1.77
C ALA A 34 1.96 -4.03 -3.14
N ARG A 35 1.65 -5.33 -3.14
CA ARG A 35 1.40 -6.09 -4.38
C ARG A 35 0.21 -5.56 -5.15
N PHE A 36 -0.89 -5.25 -4.46
CA PHE A 36 -2.09 -4.66 -5.05
C PHE A 36 -1.76 -3.32 -5.73
N VAL A 37 -1.09 -2.41 -5.03
CA VAL A 37 -0.65 -1.13 -5.57
C VAL A 37 0.24 -1.31 -6.79
N GLY A 38 1.24 -2.20 -6.71
CA GLY A 38 2.14 -2.50 -7.83
C GLY A 38 1.39 -3.07 -9.03
N HIS A 39 0.47 -4.01 -8.81
CA HIS A 39 -0.36 -4.58 -9.87
C HIS A 39 -1.27 -3.54 -10.52
N LEU A 40 -1.91 -2.68 -9.71
CA LEU A 40 -2.77 -1.61 -10.20
C LEU A 40 -1.97 -0.64 -11.07
N HIS A 41 -0.79 -0.21 -10.61
CA HIS A 41 0.10 0.65 -11.37
C HIS A 41 0.58 0.00 -12.67
N LEU A 42 0.72 -1.33 -12.71
CA LEU A 42 1.11 -2.08 -13.91
C LEU A 42 -0.04 -2.40 -14.87
N THR A 43 -1.29 -2.32 -14.44
CA THR A 43 -2.45 -2.72 -15.26
C THR A 43 -3.32 -1.55 -15.68
N VAL A 44 -3.42 -0.53 -14.84
CA VAL A 44 -4.20 0.68 -15.13
C VAL A 44 -3.41 1.59 -16.07
N PRO A 45 -4.04 2.14 -17.13
CA PRO A 45 -3.41 3.15 -17.97
C PRO A 45 -3.09 4.42 -17.17
N ASP A 46 -1.91 5.01 -17.40
CA ASP A 46 -1.43 6.18 -16.65
C ASP A 46 -2.45 7.34 -16.65
N ALA A 47 -3.09 7.62 -17.79
CA ALA A 47 -4.13 8.64 -17.89
C ALA A 47 -5.37 8.39 -17.00
N ALA A 48 -5.70 7.12 -16.74
CA ALA A 48 -6.78 6.77 -15.82
C ALA A 48 -6.34 6.98 -14.35
N MET A 49 -5.08 6.67 -14.05
CA MET A 49 -4.51 6.91 -12.72
C MET A 49 -4.41 8.42 -12.43
N GLU A 50 -3.88 9.23 -13.35
CA GLU A 50 -3.84 10.69 -13.21
C GLU A 50 -5.23 11.33 -13.00
N ARG A 51 -6.27 10.77 -13.62
CA ARG A 51 -7.65 11.21 -13.40
C ARG A 51 -8.12 10.90 -11.99
N LEU A 52 -7.84 9.70 -11.48
CA LEU A 52 -8.16 9.32 -10.11
C LEU A 52 -7.42 10.19 -9.09
N GLU A 53 -6.13 10.43 -9.30
CA GLU A 53 -5.31 11.27 -8.42
C GLU A 53 -5.80 12.72 -8.37
N ARG A 54 -6.18 13.30 -9.52
CA ARG A 54 -6.79 14.65 -9.57
C ARG A 54 -8.14 14.70 -8.88
N GLY A 55 -8.96 13.67 -9.06
CA GLY A 55 -10.24 13.52 -8.37
C GLY A 55 -10.05 13.47 -6.86
N MET A 56 -9.06 12.70 -6.39
CA MET A 56 -8.69 12.60 -4.98
C MET A 56 -8.22 13.95 -4.43
N ALA A 57 -7.33 14.65 -5.12
CA ALA A 57 -6.86 15.98 -4.72
C ALA A 57 -8.04 16.96 -4.54
N THR A 58 -8.98 16.95 -5.49
CA THR A 58 -10.18 17.79 -5.40
C THR A 58 -11.05 17.42 -4.19
N LEU A 59 -11.21 16.13 -3.89
CA LEU A 59 -11.96 15.64 -2.73
C LEU A 59 -11.30 16.03 -1.40
N ILE A 60 -9.97 15.98 -1.33
CA ILE A 60 -9.21 16.39 -0.13
C ILE A 60 -9.39 17.89 0.12
N GLU A 61 -9.23 18.71 -0.93
CA GLU A 61 -9.29 20.17 -0.83
C GLU A 61 -10.69 20.69 -0.47
N ARG A 62 -11.72 20.18 -1.16
CA ARG A 62 -13.09 20.71 -1.04
C ARG A 62 -13.91 19.96 0.00
N GLY A 63 -13.48 18.76 0.37
CA GLY A 63 -14.33 17.82 1.08
C GLY A 63 -15.55 17.41 0.26
N GLY A 64 -16.39 16.58 0.85
CA GLY A 64 -17.66 16.19 0.27
C GLY A 64 -18.47 15.35 1.24
N PRO A 65 -19.79 15.23 1.06
CA PRO A 65 -20.63 14.40 1.92
C PRO A 65 -20.24 12.92 1.92
N THR A 66 -19.54 12.48 0.87
CA THR A 66 -19.04 11.10 0.70
C THR A 66 -17.54 10.96 1.01
N PHE A 67 -16.85 12.05 1.37
CA PHE A 67 -15.44 11.99 1.71
C PHE A 67 -15.26 11.48 3.14
N ASP A 68 -14.71 10.28 3.26
CA ASP A 68 -14.45 9.65 4.55
C ASP A 68 -13.01 9.96 4.99
N ARG A 69 -12.91 10.88 5.96
CA ARG A 69 -11.61 11.28 6.54
C ARG A 69 -10.91 10.15 7.28
N GLN A 70 -11.65 9.25 7.94
CA GLN A 70 -11.06 8.13 8.67
C GLN A 70 -10.48 7.11 7.68
N ARG A 71 -11.22 6.83 6.61
CA ARG A 71 -10.73 6.00 5.50
C ARG A 71 -9.48 6.59 4.86
N TYR A 72 -9.48 7.90 4.62
CA TYR A 72 -8.34 8.60 4.03
C TYR A 72 -7.09 8.54 4.93
N ALA A 73 -7.22 8.83 6.22
CA ALA A 73 -6.11 8.73 7.17
C ALA A 73 -5.55 7.30 7.27
N LEU A 74 -6.41 6.28 7.22
CA LEU A 74 -5.96 4.89 7.18
C LEU A 74 -5.18 4.58 5.89
N ALA A 75 -5.66 5.04 4.74
CA ALA A 75 -4.96 4.86 3.46
C ALA A 75 -3.58 5.55 3.47
N GLU A 76 -3.47 6.75 4.06
CA GLU A 76 -2.19 7.44 4.26
C GLU A 76 -1.22 6.64 5.12
N ALA A 77 -1.67 6.16 6.28
CA ALA A 77 -0.84 5.37 7.18
C ALA A 77 -0.34 4.07 6.52
N ARG A 78 -1.21 3.41 5.73
CA ARG A 78 -0.85 2.19 4.99
C ARG A 78 0.12 2.48 3.85
N ALA A 79 -0.09 3.55 3.08
CA ALA A 79 0.83 3.97 2.03
C ALA A 79 2.22 4.33 2.59
N GLU A 80 2.28 4.93 3.77
CA GLU A 80 3.53 5.19 4.47
C GLU A 80 4.25 3.91 4.87
N ALA A 81 3.54 2.94 5.46
CA ALA A 81 4.10 1.63 5.78
C ALA A 81 4.63 0.89 4.54
N ILE A 82 3.91 0.95 3.41
CA ILE A 82 4.37 0.41 2.12
C ILE A 82 5.63 1.13 1.65
N SER A 83 5.67 2.47 1.75
CA SER A 83 6.82 3.27 1.32
C SER A 83 8.10 2.88 2.07
N VAL A 84 7.99 2.66 3.38
CA VAL A 84 9.10 2.15 4.20
C VAL A 84 9.55 0.77 3.71
N LEU A 85 8.61 -0.16 3.45
CA LEU A 85 8.93 -1.49 2.94
C LEU A 85 9.62 -1.43 1.56
N MET A 86 9.19 -0.52 0.68
CA MET A 86 9.80 -0.31 -0.63
C MET A 86 11.18 0.37 -0.57
N GLN A 87 11.52 1.05 0.51
CA GLN A 87 12.87 1.62 0.72
C GLN A 87 13.86 0.62 1.32
N LEU A 88 13.39 -0.49 1.89
CA LEU A 88 14.27 -1.54 2.40
C LEU A 88 14.99 -2.27 1.25
N PRO A 89 16.32 -2.47 1.33
CA PRO A 89 17.04 -3.33 0.40
C PRO A 89 16.53 -4.78 0.49
N GLU A 90 16.51 -5.53 -0.61
CA GLU A 90 15.96 -6.90 -0.70
C GLU A 90 16.30 -7.85 0.46
N PRO A 91 17.54 -7.91 1.02
CA PRO A 91 17.83 -8.80 2.14
C PRO A 91 17.09 -8.45 3.44
N ALA A 92 16.61 -7.21 3.61
CA ALA A 92 15.83 -6.80 4.77
C ALA A 92 14.32 -7.07 4.61
N ARG A 93 13.80 -7.05 3.37
CA ARG A 93 12.39 -7.37 3.11
C ARG A 93 12.04 -8.82 3.41
N GLN A 94 12.97 -9.75 3.17
CA GLN A 94 12.78 -11.18 3.47
C GLN A 94 12.81 -11.51 4.98
N ARG A 95 13.48 -10.68 5.80
CA ARG A 95 13.59 -10.88 7.26
C ARG A 95 12.38 -10.42 8.07
N LEU A 96 11.35 -9.89 7.42
CA LEU A 96 10.05 -9.61 8.06
C LEU A 96 9.17 -10.86 8.18
N VAL A 97 9.60 -11.99 7.60
CA VAL A 97 9.13 -13.32 7.99
C VAL A 97 9.79 -13.65 9.33
N HIS A 98 8.98 -13.91 10.35
CA HIS A 98 9.43 -14.15 11.72
C HIS A 98 10.53 -15.25 11.73
N PRO A 99 11.69 -15.06 12.38
CA PRO A 99 12.81 -16.00 12.35
C PRO A 99 12.58 -17.33 13.10
N VAL A 100 11.33 -17.66 13.44
CA VAL A 100 10.97 -18.93 14.11
C VAL A 100 10.60 -20.02 13.10
N GLU A 101 10.38 -19.69 11.83
CA GLU A 101 10.03 -20.69 10.80
C GLU A 101 11.21 -21.22 9.99
N VAL A 102 12.45 -20.79 10.27
CA VAL A 102 13.61 -21.12 9.40
C VAL A 102 14.40 -22.34 9.88
N GLU A 103 14.30 -22.81 11.13
CA GLU A 103 15.00 -24.03 11.57
C GLU A 103 14.40 -24.59 12.88
N PRO A 104 13.62 -25.69 12.85
CA PRO A 104 13.17 -26.37 14.08
C PRO A 104 14.28 -27.13 14.82
N ASP A 105 15.43 -27.38 14.19
CA ASP A 105 16.35 -28.44 14.64
C ASP A 105 17.69 -27.96 15.23
N VAL A 106 17.92 -26.65 15.40
CA VAL A 106 19.26 -26.16 15.82
C VAL A 106 19.35 -25.81 17.31
N LEU A 107 18.25 -25.76 18.06
CA LEU A 107 18.30 -25.21 19.42
C LEU A 107 18.46 -26.19 20.58
N TRP A 108 18.36 -27.52 20.40
CA TRP A 108 18.49 -28.47 21.51
C TRP A 108 19.68 -29.43 21.32
N PRO A 109 20.86 -29.13 21.89
CA PRO A 109 21.86 -30.16 22.14
C PRO A 109 21.40 -31.03 23.32
N ASN A 110 21.35 -32.35 23.12
CA ASN A 110 21.32 -33.33 24.21
C ASN A 110 22.60 -33.24 25.07
#